data_AF-A0A932B168-F1
#
_entry.id   AF-A0A932B168-F1
#
_cell.length_a   1.000
_cell.length_b   1.000
_cell.length_c   1.000
_cell.angle_alpha   90.00
_cell.angle_beta   90.00
_cell.angle_gamma   90.00
#
_symmetry.space_group_name_H-M   'P 1'
#
loop_
_entity.id
_entity.type
_entity.pdbx_description
1 polymer ?
#
loop_
_entity_poly.entity_id
_entity_poly.type
_entity_poly.pdbx_seq_one_letter_code
_entity_poly.pdbx_strand_id
1 'polypeptide(L)'
;MSPKSLLTAIALKPGLSHMRREMIELEEILAARRTERMCRDIKYQLAAARFQTALIRYAYVCHKAGFRRDQPRWPQGTSGEPKPGGRWSGGAGTGAPMTEPSANPKSRGHHWVSRQVFEKEPLKPETRKVFEDATTGPLRGQKHGNSREHMEYNKAAQEAIDNFKVKNGIARSEDMTPEQAKKFVGEIKASTDPRIRSLNVKIFMQEFQFYLRRLPRRIE
;
A
#
# COMPACT_ATOMS: atom_id res chain seq x y z
N MET A 1 27.27 37.13 -40.45
CA MET A 1 28.74 36.87 -40.49
C MET A 1 29.09 36.05 -39.26
N SER A 2 29.54 34.81 -39.45
CA SER A 2 29.85 33.86 -38.36
C SER A 2 31.33 33.95 -38.01
N PRO A 3 31.72 34.17 -36.74
CA PRO A 3 33.11 34.18 -36.35
C PRO A 3 33.61 32.74 -36.22
N LYS A 4 34.00 32.13 -37.36
CA LYS A 4 34.87 30.95 -37.35
C LYS A 4 36.25 31.42 -36.94
N SER A 5 36.55 31.24 -35.66
CA SER A 5 37.80 31.61 -35.03
C SER A 5 38.98 30.90 -35.70
N LEU A 6 39.93 31.71 -36.17
CA LEU A 6 41.32 31.34 -36.42
C LEU A 6 41.94 30.83 -35.12
N LEU A 7 41.86 29.52 -34.86
CA LEU A 7 42.70 28.84 -33.87
C LEU A 7 43.91 28.26 -34.59
N THR A 8 44.91 29.11 -34.74
CA THR A 8 46.27 28.77 -35.15
C THR A 8 46.82 27.69 -34.21
N ALA A 9 47.31 26.58 -34.77
CA ALA A 9 47.91 25.48 -34.02
C ALA A 9 49.24 25.89 -33.38
N ILE A 10 49.18 26.55 -32.23
CA ILE A 10 50.34 26.78 -31.37
C ILE A 10 50.69 25.43 -30.74
N ALA A 11 51.90 24.93 -31.02
CA ALA A 11 52.45 23.74 -30.36
C ALA A 11 52.52 23.98 -28.85
N LEU A 12 51.49 23.51 -28.13
CA LEU A 12 51.42 23.57 -26.68
C LEU A 12 52.58 22.76 -26.10
N LYS A 13 53.29 23.33 -25.12
CA LYS A 13 54.34 22.63 -24.37
C LYS A 13 53.79 21.29 -23.84
N PRO A 14 54.56 20.20 -23.83
CA PRO A 14 54.09 18.88 -23.40
C PRO A 14 53.38 18.84 -22.03
N GLY A 15 53.73 19.75 -21.11
CA GLY A 15 53.03 19.86 -19.82
C GLY A 15 51.60 20.39 -19.89
N LEU A 16 51.27 21.24 -20.88
CA LEU A 16 49.93 21.81 -21.04
C LEU A 16 48.92 20.81 -21.62
N SER A 17 49.37 19.87 -22.45
CA SER A 17 48.50 18.83 -22.98
C SER A 17 48.09 17.81 -21.90
N HIS A 18 48.97 17.51 -20.95
CA HIS A 18 48.67 16.66 -19.80
C HIS A 18 47.63 17.30 -18.87
N MET A 19 47.85 18.56 -18.44
CA MET A 19 46.88 19.27 -17.60
C MET A 19 45.50 19.39 -18.28
N ARG A 20 45.45 19.63 -19.60
CA ARG A 20 44.19 19.67 -20.33
C ARG A 20 43.46 18.33 -20.31
N ARG A 21 44.18 17.20 -20.39
CA ARG A 21 43.58 15.86 -20.29
C ARG A 21 43.00 15.62 -18.90
N GLU A 22 43.76 15.94 -17.85
CA GLU A 22 43.29 15.81 -16.47
C GLU A 22 42.05 16.68 -16.20
N MET A 23 42.00 17.90 -16.74
CA MET A 23 40.83 18.77 -16.62
C MET A 23 39.59 18.14 -17.29
N ILE A 24 39.73 17.57 -18.50
CA ILE A 24 38.64 16.89 -19.20
C ILE A 24 38.15 15.68 -18.39
N GLU A 25 39.07 14.86 -17.87
CA GLU A 25 38.72 13.71 -17.03
C GLU A 25 37.98 14.13 -15.75
N LEU A 26 38.43 15.21 -15.10
CA LEU A 26 37.74 15.77 -13.93
C LEU A 26 36.34 16.30 -14.27
N GLU A 27 36.18 16.98 -15.41
CA GLU A 27 34.88 17.45 -15.88
C GLU A 27 33.91 16.29 -16.13
N GLU A 28 34.38 15.20 -16.74
CA GLU A 28 33.61 13.98 -16.97
C GLU A 28 33.20 13.31 -15.64
N ILE A 29 34.12 13.20 -14.68
CA ILE A 29 33.84 12.65 -13.35
C ILE A 29 32.78 13.51 -12.63
N LEU A 30 32.91 14.83 -12.68
CA LEU A 30 31.95 15.75 -12.07
C LEU A 30 30.58 15.71 -12.76
N ALA A 31 30.54 15.55 -14.10
CA ALA A 31 29.31 15.34 -14.84
C ALA A 31 28.63 14.03 -14.44
N ALA A 32 29.36 12.92 -14.35
CA ALA A 32 28.84 11.63 -13.92
C ALA A 32 28.25 11.70 -12.50
N ARG A 33 28.95 12.35 -11.55
CA ARG A 33 28.45 12.55 -10.18
C ARG A 33 27.19 13.40 -10.12
N ARG A 34 27.06 14.43 -10.97
CA ARG A 34 25.84 15.24 -11.08
C ARG A 34 24.66 14.41 -11.57
N THR A 35 24.86 13.60 -12.61
CA THR A 35 23.83 12.68 -13.13
C THR A 35 23.41 11.66 -12.09
N GLU A 36 24.36 11.06 -11.36
CA GLU A 36 24.05 10.11 -10.29
C GLU A 36 23.21 10.75 -9.17
N ARG A 37 23.60 11.97 -8.74
CA ARG A 37 22.83 12.74 -7.75
C ARG A 37 21.41 12.99 -8.22
N MET A 38 21.23 13.47 -9.45
CA MET A 38 19.90 13.71 -10.04
C MET A 38 19.05 12.45 -10.10
N CYS A 39 19.63 11.31 -10.50
CA CYS A 39 18.96 10.01 -10.49
C CYS A 39 18.53 9.58 -9.07
N ARG A 40 19.37 9.83 -8.06
CA ARG A 40 19.01 9.59 -6.66
C ARG A 40 17.85 10.50 -6.23
N ASP A 41 17.92 11.79 -6.52
CA ASP A 41 16.88 12.77 -6.17
C ASP A 41 15.52 12.42 -6.78
N ILE A 42 15.48 12.00 -8.06
CA ILE A 42 14.25 11.52 -8.70
C ILE A 42 13.70 10.28 -7.99
N LYS A 43 14.57 9.33 -7.61
CA LYS A 43 14.15 8.14 -6.84
C LYS A 43 13.55 8.52 -5.49
N TYR A 44 14.16 9.50 -4.79
CA TYR A 44 13.62 10.04 -3.53
C TYR A 44 12.26 10.70 -3.73
N GLN A 45 12.11 11.57 -4.73
CA GLN A 45 10.86 12.25 -5.03
C GLN A 45 9.74 11.25 -5.36
N LEU A 46 10.02 10.23 -6.16
CA LEU A 46 9.05 9.17 -6.47
C LEU A 46 8.64 8.38 -5.21
N ALA A 47 9.60 8.06 -4.34
CA ALA A 47 9.33 7.35 -3.10
C ALA A 47 8.50 8.21 -2.12
N ALA A 48 8.81 9.50 -2.01
CA ALA A 48 8.05 10.46 -1.23
C ALA A 48 6.61 10.64 -1.76
N ALA A 49 6.43 10.74 -3.09
CA ALA A 49 5.11 10.82 -3.71
C ALA A 49 4.27 9.57 -3.41
N ARG A 50 4.87 8.37 -3.54
CA ARG A 50 4.20 7.10 -3.18
C ARG A 50 3.79 7.07 -1.71
N PHE A 51 4.65 7.56 -0.83
CA PHE A 51 4.37 7.68 0.60
C PHE A 51 3.22 8.65 0.88
N GLN A 52 3.23 9.83 0.26
CA GLN A 52 2.12 10.80 0.35
C GLN A 52 0.81 10.20 -0.16
N THR A 53 0.81 9.49 -1.29
CA THR A 53 -0.38 8.78 -1.79
C THR A 53 -0.87 7.75 -0.77
N ALA A 54 0.03 6.98 -0.14
CA ALA A 54 -0.34 6.02 0.90
C ALA A 54 -0.94 6.72 2.13
N LEU A 55 -0.37 7.85 2.58
CA LEU A 55 -0.92 8.68 3.66
C LEU A 55 -2.30 9.22 3.33
N ILE A 56 -2.52 9.75 2.13
CA ILE A 56 -3.83 10.27 1.70
C ILE A 56 -4.86 9.14 1.70
N ARG A 57 -4.51 7.95 1.20
CA ARG A 57 -5.39 6.77 1.25
C ARG A 57 -5.73 6.38 2.68
N TYR A 58 -4.74 6.36 3.57
CA TYR A 58 -4.95 6.08 5.00
C TYR A 58 -5.86 7.14 5.64
N ALA A 59 -5.55 8.42 5.45
CA ALA A 59 -6.33 9.54 5.98
C ALA A 59 -7.77 9.52 5.45
N TYR A 60 -7.98 9.20 4.17
CA TYR A 60 -9.31 9.06 3.58
C TYR A 60 -10.11 7.95 4.27
N VAL A 61 -9.48 6.79 4.53
CA VAL A 61 -10.11 5.69 5.29
C VAL A 61 -10.42 6.12 6.72
N CYS A 62 -9.53 6.86 7.38
CA CYS A 62 -9.76 7.36 8.74
C CYS A 62 -10.84 8.46 8.81
N HIS A 63 -10.87 9.39 7.86
CA HIS A 63 -11.81 10.51 7.84
C HIS A 63 -13.23 10.06 7.49
N LYS A 64 -13.39 9.11 6.55
CA LYS A 64 -14.70 8.49 6.29
C LYS A 64 -15.26 7.75 7.51
N ALA A 65 -14.41 7.26 8.40
CA ALA A 65 -14.81 6.49 9.57
C ALA A 65 -15.24 7.35 10.79
N GLY A 66 -15.52 8.64 10.60
CA GLY A 66 -16.03 9.51 11.66
C GLY A 66 -15.10 9.65 12.86
N PHE A 67 -13.77 9.63 12.63
CA PHE A 67 -12.78 9.73 13.70
C PHE A 67 -12.93 11.04 14.48
N ARG A 68 -13.59 10.94 15.64
CA ARG A 68 -13.75 12.02 16.60
C ARG A 68 -12.60 11.95 17.60
N ARG A 69 -11.78 13.02 17.64
CA ARG A 69 -10.59 13.11 18.52
C ARG A 69 -10.97 13.01 20.00
N ASP A 70 -12.21 13.35 20.32
CA ASP A 70 -12.89 13.35 21.61
C ASP A 70 -13.56 12.02 21.98
N GLN A 71 -13.65 11.04 21.06
CA GLN A 71 -14.28 9.76 21.40
C GLN A 71 -13.33 8.87 22.22
N PRO A 72 -13.75 8.38 23.41
CA PRO A 72 -12.95 7.49 24.23
C PRO A 72 -12.68 6.19 23.49
N ARG A 73 -11.40 5.82 23.35
CA ARG A 73 -10.98 4.56 22.74
C ARG A 73 -11.18 3.46 23.76
N TRP A 74 -12.22 2.66 23.56
CA TRP A 74 -12.70 1.72 24.57
C TRP A 74 -12.72 0.28 24.03
N PRO A 75 -12.57 -0.74 24.91
CA PRO A 75 -13.64 -1.08 25.87
C PRO A 75 -13.27 -1.00 27.37
N GLN A 76 -14.26 -0.59 28.18
CA GLN A 76 -14.42 -0.71 29.65
C GLN A 76 -14.70 -2.20 29.68
N GLY A 77 -13.89 -3.06 30.27
CA GLY A 77 -13.31 -2.78 31.57
C GLY A 77 -14.39 -2.55 32.63
N THR A 78 -15.62 -3.06 32.44
CA THR A 78 -16.51 -3.39 33.55
C THR A 78 -16.00 -4.70 34.14
N SER A 79 -15.83 -4.73 35.47
CA SER A 79 -15.31 -5.82 36.32
C SER A 79 -13.78 -6.01 36.39
N GLY A 80 -13.15 -5.26 37.30
CA GLY A 80 -12.53 -5.84 38.50
C GLY A 80 -11.22 -6.63 38.41
N GLU A 81 -10.72 -7.01 37.23
CA GLU A 81 -9.46 -7.77 37.14
C GLU A 81 -8.39 -7.06 36.30
N PRO A 82 -7.15 -6.92 36.81
CA PRO A 82 -6.04 -6.40 36.02
C PRO A 82 -5.56 -7.49 35.04
N LYS A 83 -6.06 -7.47 33.80
CA LYS A 83 -5.42 -8.24 32.73
C LYS A 83 -4.12 -7.54 32.31
N PRO A 84 -2.97 -8.23 32.29
CA PRO A 84 -1.73 -7.65 31.80
C PRO A 84 -1.91 -7.24 30.34
N GLY A 85 -1.57 -5.97 30.08
CA GLY A 85 -1.82 -5.27 28.83
C GLY A 85 -1.39 -6.02 27.59
N GLY A 86 -2.17 -5.84 26.53
CA GLY A 86 -1.94 -6.36 25.19
C GLY A 86 -0.53 -6.08 24.70
N ARG A 87 0.33 -7.10 24.82
CA ARG A 87 1.62 -7.16 24.15
C ARG A 87 1.34 -7.23 22.65
N TRP A 88 1.83 -6.22 21.91
CA TRP A 88 1.93 -6.30 20.46
C TRP A 88 3.05 -7.30 20.14
N SER A 89 2.74 -8.60 20.13
CA SER A 89 3.67 -9.63 19.69
C SER A 89 3.74 -9.61 18.15
N GLY A 90 4.56 -8.70 17.63
CA GLY A 90 5.18 -8.84 16.32
C GLY A 90 6.19 -9.98 16.39
N GLY A 91 5.76 -11.20 16.05
CA GLY A 91 6.64 -12.34 15.89
C GLY A 91 7.47 -12.23 14.61
N ALA A 92 8.78 -12.06 14.76
CA ALA A 92 9.78 -12.57 13.82
C ALA A 92 9.57 -14.09 13.68
N GLY A 93 9.57 -14.72 12.51
CA GLY A 93 10.65 -14.70 11.54
C GLY A 93 11.36 -16.05 11.59
N THR A 94 10.82 -17.07 10.93
CA THR A 94 11.55 -18.29 10.54
C THR A 94 11.29 -18.56 9.07
N GLY A 95 12.32 -18.33 8.26
CA GLY A 95 12.29 -18.49 6.81
C GLY A 95 12.34 -19.96 6.39
N ALA A 96 11.71 -20.23 5.24
CA ALA A 96 11.88 -21.44 4.45
C ALA A 96 12.12 -21.03 2.98
N PRO A 97 12.83 -21.85 2.19
CA PRO A 97 13.73 -21.38 1.15
C PRO A 97 13.02 -20.91 -0.13
N MET A 98 13.66 -19.95 -0.80
CA MET A 98 13.27 -19.45 -2.12
C MET A 98 13.62 -20.48 -3.20
N THR A 99 12.60 -21.02 -3.86
CA THR A 99 12.74 -21.73 -5.13
C THR A 99 12.13 -20.86 -6.24
N GLU A 100 13.00 -20.42 -7.16
CA GLU A 100 12.79 -20.05 -8.57
C GLU A 100 11.73 -18.99 -8.97
N PRO A 101 12.04 -18.10 -9.94
CA PRO A 101 11.19 -16.98 -10.33
C PRO A 101 10.05 -17.45 -11.25
N SER A 102 8.99 -18.00 -10.65
CA SER A 102 7.68 -18.10 -11.31
C SER A 102 7.23 -16.69 -11.69
N ALA A 103 6.80 -16.51 -12.94
CA ALA A 103 6.10 -15.33 -13.43
C ALA A 103 4.87 -15.08 -12.55
N ASN A 104 5.10 -14.33 -11.45
CA ASN A 104 4.17 -14.25 -10.33
C ASN A 104 2.82 -13.72 -10.85
N PRO A 105 1.74 -14.51 -10.83
CA PRO A 105 0.42 -13.99 -11.11
C PRO A 105 0.23 -12.83 -10.13
N LYS A 106 0.15 -11.60 -10.67
CA LYS A 106 0.09 -10.36 -9.89
C LYS A 106 -0.90 -10.60 -8.74
N SER A 107 -0.40 -10.65 -7.50
CA SER A 107 -1.26 -10.98 -6.36
C SER A 107 -2.43 -10.00 -6.39
N ARG A 108 -3.66 -10.49 -6.61
CA ARG A 108 -4.85 -9.64 -6.80
C ARG A 108 -5.13 -8.73 -5.59
N GLY A 109 -4.48 -8.96 -4.45
CA GLY A 109 -4.64 -8.19 -3.23
C GLY A 109 -5.50 -8.92 -2.20
N HIS A 110 -5.93 -8.20 -1.17
CA HIS A 110 -6.97 -8.64 -0.26
C HIS A 110 -8.34 -8.25 -0.83
N HIS A 111 -9.33 -9.15 -0.78
CA HIS A 111 -10.69 -8.81 -1.19
C HIS A 111 -11.38 -8.05 -0.04
N TRP A 112 -12.09 -6.96 -0.37
CA TRP A 112 -12.88 -6.20 0.61
C TRP A 112 -14.07 -6.99 1.14
N VAL A 113 -14.56 -7.97 0.40
CA VAL A 113 -15.53 -8.94 0.88
C VAL A 113 -14.90 -10.30 0.62
N SER A 114 -14.67 -11.09 1.67
CA SER A 114 -13.97 -12.36 1.49
C SER A 114 -14.75 -13.29 0.55
N ARG A 115 -14.04 -14.07 -0.26
CA ARG A 115 -14.64 -15.09 -1.15
C ARG A 115 -15.57 -16.03 -0.39
N GLN A 116 -15.20 -16.42 0.83
CA GLN A 116 -16.01 -17.29 1.69
C GLN A 116 -17.40 -16.72 2.05
N VAL A 117 -17.57 -15.41 1.96
CA VAL A 117 -18.87 -14.74 2.21
C VAL A 117 -19.70 -14.77 0.93
N PHE A 118 -19.20 -14.19 -0.17
CA PHE A 118 -20.01 -14.02 -1.38
C PHE A 118 -20.12 -15.28 -2.26
N GLU A 119 -19.21 -16.25 -2.15
CA GLU A 119 -19.29 -17.49 -2.95
C GLU A 119 -20.47 -18.38 -2.51
N LYS A 120 -20.87 -18.29 -1.24
CA LYS A 120 -22.01 -19.01 -0.65
C LYS A 120 -23.36 -18.44 -1.08
N GLU A 121 -23.37 -17.20 -1.55
CA GLU A 121 -24.57 -16.50 -1.94
C GLU A 121 -24.88 -16.80 -3.41
N PRO A 122 -26.14 -17.11 -3.77
CA PRO A 122 -26.55 -17.34 -5.15
C PRO A 122 -26.66 -16.02 -5.94
N LEU A 123 -25.56 -15.27 -6.02
CA LEU A 123 -25.50 -14.00 -6.73
C LEU A 123 -25.46 -14.21 -8.24
N LYS A 124 -26.15 -13.34 -8.99
CA LYS A 124 -26.00 -13.26 -10.45
C LYS A 124 -24.53 -13.02 -10.84
N PRO A 125 -24.05 -13.53 -11.99
CA PRO A 125 -22.63 -13.42 -12.38
C PRO A 125 -22.10 -11.98 -12.39
N GLU A 126 -22.90 -11.02 -12.88
CA GLU A 126 -22.55 -9.61 -12.92
C GLU A 126 -22.39 -8.99 -11.53
N THR A 127 -23.24 -9.38 -10.56
CA THR A 127 -23.15 -8.94 -9.17
C THR A 127 -21.96 -9.60 -8.47
N ARG A 128 -21.73 -10.90 -8.70
CA ARG A 128 -20.57 -11.63 -8.16
C ARG A 128 -19.25 -11.02 -8.60
N LYS A 129 -19.15 -10.63 -9.88
CA LYS A 129 -17.96 -9.98 -10.45
C LYS A 129 -17.57 -8.71 -9.70
N VAL A 130 -18.54 -7.93 -9.19
CA VAL A 130 -18.25 -6.75 -8.37
C VAL A 130 -17.45 -7.11 -7.11
N PHE A 131 -17.78 -8.21 -6.44
CA PHE A 131 -17.04 -8.67 -5.26
C PHE A 131 -15.67 -9.25 -5.60
N GLU A 132 -15.56 -9.98 -6.71
CA GLU A 132 -14.28 -10.51 -7.20
C GLU A 132 -13.29 -9.40 -7.56
N ASP A 133 -13.77 -8.32 -8.18
CA ASP A 133 -12.95 -7.17 -8.58
C ASP A 133 -12.69 -6.21 -7.40
N ALA A 134 -13.51 -6.26 -6.35
CA ALA A 134 -13.38 -5.46 -5.14
C ALA A 134 -12.21 -5.92 -4.26
N THR A 135 -11.00 -5.60 -4.70
CA THR A 135 -9.75 -5.89 -4.00
C THR A 135 -9.00 -4.61 -3.61
N THR A 136 -8.01 -4.73 -2.74
CA THR A 136 -7.05 -3.65 -2.40
C THR A 136 -6.09 -3.33 -3.55
N GLY A 137 -6.07 -4.15 -4.61
CA GLY A 137 -4.97 -4.22 -5.55
C GLY A 137 -3.73 -4.89 -4.96
N PRO A 138 -2.63 -4.99 -5.73
CA PRO A 138 -1.42 -5.69 -5.30
C PRO A 138 -0.86 -5.11 -4.00
N LEU A 139 -0.76 -5.96 -2.98
CA LEU A 139 -0.10 -5.65 -1.71
C LEU A 139 1.34 -6.14 -1.77
N ARG A 140 2.28 -5.29 -1.36
CA ARG A 140 3.70 -5.60 -1.30
C ARG A 140 4.15 -6.02 0.11
N GLY A 141 3.33 -5.68 1.11
CA GLY A 141 3.49 -6.15 2.48
C GLY A 141 3.38 -7.68 2.63
N GLN A 142 3.65 -8.16 3.84
CA GLN A 142 3.51 -9.58 4.17
C GLN A 142 2.07 -10.05 3.94
N LYS A 143 1.90 -11.23 3.36
CA LYS A 143 0.57 -11.85 3.25
C LYS A 143 0.03 -12.08 4.66
N HIS A 144 -1.12 -11.51 4.98
CA HIS A 144 -1.91 -11.92 6.14
C HIS A 144 -2.40 -13.37 5.93
N GLY A 145 -2.14 -14.24 6.91
CA GLY A 145 -2.57 -15.63 6.89
C GLY A 145 -4.02 -15.79 7.36
N ASN A 146 -4.50 -17.04 7.42
CA ASN A 146 -5.80 -17.40 7.99
C ASN A 146 -5.75 -17.32 9.53
N SER A 147 -5.59 -16.10 10.06
CA SER A 147 -5.50 -15.85 11.50
C SER A 147 -6.89 -15.73 12.13
N ARG A 148 -6.95 -15.74 13.46
CA ARG A 148 -8.19 -15.51 14.21
C ARG A 148 -8.89 -14.21 13.79
N GLU A 149 -8.14 -13.13 13.58
CA GLU A 149 -8.69 -11.85 13.14
C GLU A 149 -9.33 -11.95 11.74
N HIS A 150 -8.81 -12.80 10.85
CA HIS A 150 -9.42 -13.03 9.55
C HIS A 150 -10.73 -13.80 9.66
N MET A 151 -10.84 -14.74 10.61
CA MET A 151 -12.11 -15.42 10.88
C MET A 151 -13.15 -14.47 11.46
N GLU A 152 -12.76 -13.62 12.41
CA GLU A 152 -13.63 -12.58 12.99
C GLU A 152 -14.09 -11.56 11.93
N TYR A 153 -13.20 -11.19 11.02
CA TYR A 153 -13.52 -10.38 9.85
C TYR A 153 -14.55 -11.04 8.93
N ASN A 154 -14.34 -12.32 8.57
CA ASN A 154 -15.27 -13.04 7.69
C ASN A 154 -16.66 -13.14 8.33
N LYS A 155 -16.73 -13.42 9.64
CA LYS A 155 -17.99 -13.45 10.39
C LYS A 155 -18.67 -12.09 10.38
N ALA A 156 -17.94 -11.01 10.68
CA ALA A 156 -18.48 -9.66 10.66
C ALA A 156 -18.95 -9.21 9.27
N ALA A 157 -18.22 -9.59 8.22
CA ALA A 157 -18.59 -9.30 6.83
C ALA A 157 -19.87 -10.06 6.41
N GLN A 158 -20.05 -11.30 6.88
CA GLN A 158 -21.30 -12.06 6.68
C GLN A 158 -22.47 -11.36 7.38
N GLU A 159 -22.33 -11.03 8.67
CA GLU A 159 -23.37 -10.28 9.41
C GLU A 159 -23.70 -8.94 8.72
N ALA A 160 -22.69 -8.25 8.17
CA ALA A 160 -22.88 -7.00 7.47
C ALA A 160 -23.64 -7.16 6.14
N ILE A 161 -23.38 -8.21 5.35
CA ILE A 161 -24.13 -8.42 4.09
C ILE A 161 -25.58 -8.82 4.38
N ASP A 162 -25.82 -9.60 5.43
CA ASP A 162 -27.16 -9.99 5.86
C ASP A 162 -27.97 -8.77 6.30
N ASN A 163 -27.37 -7.90 7.13
CA ASN A 163 -27.98 -6.63 7.51
C ASN A 163 -28.22 -5.69 6.32
N PHE A 164 -27.29 -5.66 5.36
CA PHE A 164 -27.44 -4.86 4.15
C PHE A 164 -28.62 -5.33 3.30
N LYS A 165 -28.81 -6.65 3.14
CA LYS A 165 -29.95 -7.24 2.42
C LYS A 165 -31.27 -6.80 3.06
N VAL A 166 -31.40 -6.96 4.38
CA VAL A 166 -32.60 -6.54 5.14
C VAL A 166 -32.86 -5.04 4.97
N LYS A 167 -31.85 -4.19 5.18
CA LYS A 167 -31.99 -2.72 5.12
C LYS A 167 -32.42 -2.21 3.75
N ASN A 168 -32.04 -2.89 2.66
CA ASN A 168 -32.34 -2.46 1.30
C ASN A 168 -33.48 -3.27 0.66
N GLY A 169 -34.23 -4.07 1.46
CA GLY A 169 -35.37 -4.84 0.97
C GLY A 169 -35.01 -5.94 -0.04
N ILE A 170 -33.81 -6.51 0.06
CA ILE A 170 -33.32 -7.58 -0.82
C ILE A 170 -33.74 -8.92 -0.19
N ALA A 171 -34.85 -9.47 -0.68
CA ALA A 171 -35.42 -10.71 -0.13
C ALA A 171 -34.54 -11.94 -0.42
N ARG A 172 -33.94 -12.02 -1.62
CA ARG A 172 -33.06 -13.11 -2.05
C ARG A 172 -31.77 -12.55 -2.61
N SER A 173 -30.66 -13.26 -2.42
CA SER A 173 -29.35 -12.77 -2.85
C SER A 173 -29.23 -12.62 -4.38
N GLU A 174 -29.96 -13.43 -5.15
CA GLU A 174 -30.11 -13.32 -6.60
C GLU A 174 -30.65 -11.95 -7.04
N ASP A 175 -31.45 -11.31 -6.18
CA ASP A 175 -32.09 -10.03 -6.47
C ASP A 175 -31.15 -8.83 -6.22
N MET A 176 -29.96 -9.07 -5.65
CA MET A 176 -28.95 -8.02 -5.44
C MET A 176 -28.37 -7.54 -6.78
N THR A 177 -28.48 -6.24 -7.06
CA THR A 177 -27.91 -5.63 -8.27
C THR A 177 -26.41 -5.34 -8.15
N PRO A 178 -25.67 -5.19 -9.26
CA PRO A 178 -24.26 -4.77 -9.22
C PRO A 178 -24.04 -3.44 -8.49
N GLU A 179 -24.97 -2.49 -8.60
CA GLU A 179 -24.92 -1.18 -7.93
C GLU A 179 -25.05 -1.34 -6.42
N GLN A 180 -25.94 -2.22 -5.96
CA GLN A 180 -26.09 -2.56 -4.55
C GLN A 180 -24.85 -3.26 -4.01
N ALA A 181 -24.23 -4.17 -4.78
CA ALA A 181 -22.96 -4.79 -4.40
C ALA A 181 -21.83 -3.75 -4.29
N LYS A 182 -21.72 -2.79 -5.22
CA LYS A 182 -20.75 -1.68 -5.15
C LYS A 182 -20.97 -0.83 -3.90
N LYS A 183 -22.24 -0.54 -3.58
CA LYS A 183 -22.63 0.18 -2.36
C LYS A 183 -22.19 -0.58 -1.11
N PHE A 184 -22.47 -1.88 -1.03
CA PHE A 184 -22.06 -2.73 0.09
C PHE A 184 -20.53 -2.79 0.26
N VAL A 185 -19.77 -2.95 -0.83
CA VAL A 185 -18.29 -2.86 -0.80
C VAL A 185 -17.84 -1.50 -0.23
N GLY A 186 -18.54 -0.42 -0.58
CA GLY A 186 -18.32 0.91 -0.02
C GLY A 186 -18.56 0.96 1.49
N GLU A 187 -19.62 0.31 1.98
CA GLU A 187 -19.93 0.20 3.41
C GLU A 187 -18.89 -0.62 4.17
N ILE A 188 -18.40 -1.73 3.62
CA ILE A 188 -17.32 -2.52 4.25
C ILE A 188 -16.01 -1.72 4.33
N LYS A 189 -15.64 -1.00 3.26
CA LYS A 189 -14.46 -0.10 3.26
C LYS A 189 -14.55 0.99 4.32
N ALA A 190 -15.76 1.49 4.57
CA ALA A 190 -16.03 2.57 5.52
C ALA A 190 -16.55 2.07 6.88
N SER A 191 -16.54 0.75 7.12
CA SER A 191 -17.18 0.15 8.29
C SER A 191 -16.54 0.64 9.59
N THR A 192 -17.39 0.98 10.55
CA THR A 192 -17.00 1.32 11.92
C THR A 192 -16.93 0.10 12.83
N ASP A 193 -17.37 -1.08 12.38
CA ASP A 193 -17.25 -2.33 13.13
C ASP A 193 -15.77 -2.62 13.41
N PRO A 194 -15.36 -2.76 14.68
CA PRO A 194 -13.95 -2.94 15.03
C PRO A 194 -13.33 -4.20 14.40
N ARG A 195 -14.11 -5.26 14.15
CA ARG A 195 -13.64 -6.52 13.54
C ARG A 195 -13.25 -6.31 12.08
N ILE A 196 -14.05 -5.53 11.34
CA ILE A 196 -13.79 -5.18 9.94
C ILE A 196 -12.70 -4.12 9.85
N ARG A 197 -12.86 -3.03 10.59
CA ARG A 197 -11.98 -1.85 10.57
C ARG A 197 -10.56 -2.20 10.96
N SER A 198 -10.36 -2.99 12.01
CA SER A 198 -9.02 -3.31 12.50
C SER A 198 -8.21 -4.07 11.46
N LEU A 199 -8.83 -5.02 10.73
CA LEU A 199 -8.16 -5.74 9.66
C LEU A 199 -7.85 -4.84 8.47
N ASN A 200 -8.82 -4.01 8.04
CA ASN A 200 -8.61 -3.03 6.96
C ASN A 200 -7.43 -2.10 7.27
N VAL A 201 -7.37 -1.55 8.49
CA VAL A 201 -6.26 -0.69 8.95
C VAL A 201 -4.94 -1.46 8.99
N LYS A 202 -4.93 -2.69 9.51
CA LYS A 202 -3.72 -3.53 9.58
C LYS A 202 -3.12 -3.77 8.19
N ILE A 203 -3.95 -4.07 7.20
CA ILE A 203 -3.54 -4.27 5.80
C ILE A 203 -2.90 -3.00 5.25
N PHE A 204 -3.53 -1.84 5.43
CA PHE A 204 -2.96 -0.57 4.96
C PHE A 204 -1.67 -0.19 5.70
N MET A 205 -1.60 -0.44 7.00
CA MET A 205 -0.40 -0.13 7.79
C MET A 205 0.78 -1.02 7.40
N GLN A 206 0.55 -2.28 7.04
CA GLN A 206 1.60 -3.16 6.51
C GLN A 206 2.15 -2.63 5.18
N GLU A 207 1.27 -2.19 4.28
CA GLU A 207 1.67 -1.58 3.01
C GLU A 207 2.41 -0.25 3.24
N PHE A 208 1.94 0.57 4.17
CA PHE A 208 2.60 1.81 4.57
C PHE A 208 4.01 1.57 5.14
N GLN A 209 4.15 0.61 6.06
CA GLN A 209 5.44 0.20 6.61
C GLN A 209 6.39 -0.33 5.53
N PHE A 210 5.87 -1.04 4.52
CA PHE A 210 6.67 -1.53 3.39
C PHE A 210 7.35 -0.37 2.63
N TYR A 211 6.63 0.73 2.39
CA TYR A 211 7.20 1.92 1.73
C TYR A 211 8.13 2.68 2.66
N LEU A 212 7.75 2.89 3.92
CA LEU A 212 8.59 3.58 4.91
C LEU A 212 9.98 2.95 5.03
N ARG A 213 10.07 1.61 5.09
CA ARG A 213 11.35 0.90 5.19
C ARG A 213 12.24 1.04 3.95
N ARG A 214 11.69 1.47 2.82
CA ARG A 214 12.40 1.66 1.54
C ARG A 214 12.61 3.11 1.17
N LEU A 215 12.09 4.05 1.96
CA LEU A 215 12.55 5.42 1.88
C LEU A 215 14.05 5.41 2.21
N PRO A 216 14.92 5.84 1.29
CA PRO A 216 16.33 5.85 1.60
C PRO A 216 16.55 6.85 2.73
N ARG A 217 17.34 6.46 3.73
CA ARG A 217 17.70 7.37 4.81
C ARG A 217 18.69 8.36 4.23
N ARG A 218 18.46 9.66 4.42
CA ARG A 218 19.50 10.66 4.18
C ARG A 218 20.65 10.28 5.12
N ILE A 219 21.73 9.78 4.55
CA ILE A 219 23.01 9.68 5.27
C ILE A 219 23.56 11.10 5.14
N GLU A 220 23.48 11.85 6.23
CA GLU A 220 24.14 13.14 6.38
C GLU A 220 25.65 12.95 6.50
#